data_AF-A0ABD5GG31-F1
#
_entry.id   AF-A0ABD5GG31-F1
#
_cell.length_a   1.000
_cell.length_b   1.000
_cell.length_c   1.000
_cell.angle_alpha   90.00
_cell.angle_beta   90.00
_cell.angle_gamma   90.00
#
_symmetry.space_group_name_H-M   'P 1'
#
loop_
_entity.id
_entity.type
_entity.pdbx_description
1 polymer ?
#
loop_
_entity_poly.entity_id
_entity_poly.type
_entity_poly.pdbx_seq_one_letter_code
_entity_poly.pdbx_strand_id
1 'polypeptide(L)' 'MSKKTYIVLHTIQGRTKAGESFVFYAAPQPQEVPSEVVKECLAAGLIADPDGKVDEPESPDAG' A
#
# COMPACT_ATOMS: atom_id res chain seq x y z
N MET A 1 14.66 12.60 2.53
CA MET A 1 13.97 11.42 1.98
C MET A 1 12.54 11.44 2.50
N SER A 2 11.55 11.61 1.63
CA SER A 2 10.14 11.68 2.05
C SER A 2 9.63 10.29 2.43
N LYS A 3 9.39 10.07 3.71
CA LYS A 3 8.74 8.86 4.22
C LYS A 3 7.24 9.00 3.96
N LYS A 4 6.66 8.13 3.13
CA LYS A 4 5.21 8.06 2.94
C LYS A 4 4.64 7.00 3.87
N THR A 5 3.50 7.30 4.47
CA THR A 5 2.76 6.40 5.35
C THR A 5 1.45 6.00 4.67
N TYR A 6 0.98 4.78 4.93
CA TYR A 6 -0.24 4.21 4.35
C TYR A 6 -1.07 3.54 5.43
N ILE A 7 -2.39 3.55 5.27
CA ILE A 7 -3.31 2.79 6.12
C ILE A 7 -3.32 1.36 5.61
N VAL A 8 -3.00 0.41 6.49
CA VAL A 8 -3.03 -1.01 6.15
C VAL A 8 -4.44 -1.53 6.40
N LEU A 9 -5.14 -1.93 5.33
CA LEU A 9 -6.53 -2.36 5.39
C LEU A 9 -6.66 -3.84 5.78
N HIS A 10 -5.72 -4.66 5.33
CA HIS A 10 -5.67 -6.10 5.59
C HIS A 10 -4.27 -6.50 6.06
N THR A 11 -4.17 -7.47 6.96
CA THR A 11 -2.86 -7.98 7.40
C THR A 11 -2.13 -8.58 6.20
N ILE A 12 -0.93 -8.06 5.91
CA ILE A 12 -0.09 -8.44 4.79
C ILE A 12 1.13 -9.15 5.33
N GLN A 13 1.36 -10.38 4.89
CA GLN A 13 2.59 -11.11 5.17
C GLN A 13 3.25 -11.45 3.84
N GLY A 14 4.54 -11.11 3.72
CA GLY A 14 5.24 -11.28 2.46
C GLY A 14 6.75 -11.21 2.60
N ARG A 15 7.40 -11.11 1.45
CA ARG A 15 8.85 -11.00 1.35
C ARG A 15 9.20 -9.94 0.32
N THR A 16 10.12 -9.04 0.65
CA THR A 16 10.62 -7.97 -0.23
C THR A 16 11.37 -8.56 -1.41
N LYS A 17 11.62 -7.75 -2.45
CA LYS A 17 12.48 -8.18 -3.58
C LYS A 17 13.91 -8.48 -3.14
N ALA A 18 14.36 -7.87 -2.05
CA ALA A 18 15.64 -8.15 -1.41
C ALA A 18 15.65 -9.46 -0.60
N GLY A 19 14.49 -10.13 -0.43
CA GLY A 19 14.36 -11.38 0.32
C GLY A 19 14.07 -11.19 1.82
N GLU A 20 13.86 -9.97 2.29
CA GLU A 20 13.50 -9.69 3.68
C GLU A 20 12.03 -9.99 3.93
N SER A 21 11.73 -10.70 5.02
CA SER A 21 10.34 -11.03 5.36
C SER A 21 9.71 -9.88 6.15
N PHE A 22 8.45 -9.57 5.86
CA PHE A 22 7.72 -8.51 6.54
C PHE A 22 6.30 -8.94 6.89
N VAL A 23 5.74 -8.31 7.93
CA VAL A 23 4.34 -8.45 8.33
C VAL A 23 3.80 -7.05 8.64
N PHE A 24 2.78 -6.62 7.93
CA PHE A 24 2.01 -5.41 8.23
C PHE A 24 0.67 -5.81 8.80
N TYR A 25 0.32 -5.26 9.95
CA TYR A 25 -0.97 -5.51 10.58
C TYR A 25 -1.99 -4.50 10.10
N ALA A 26 -3.21 -4.94 9.84
CA ALA A 26 -4.31 -4.04 9.59
C ALA A 26 -4.50 -3.10 10.77
N ALA A 27 -4.49 -1.79 10.53
CA ALA A 27 -4.72 -0.79 11.55
C ALA A 27 -5.34 0.48 10.93
N PRO A 28 -6.23 1.17 11.65
CA PRO A 28 -6.86 2.41 11.17
C PRO A 28 -5.90 3.60 11.10
N GLN A 29 -4.72 3.47 11.70
CA GLN A 29 -3.70 4.50 11.74
C GLN A 29 -2.66 4.29 10.62
N PRO A 30 -2.14 5.37 10.02
CA PRO A 30 -1.11 5.28 9.00
C PRO A 30 0.18 4.66 9.55
N GLN A 31 0.75 3.76 8.78
CA GLN A 31 1.97 3.01 9.07
C GLN A 31 3.03 3.27 7.98
N GLU A 32 4.31 3.20 8.32
CA GLU A 32 5.38 3.25 7.32
C GLU A 32 5.37 1.94 6.51
N VAL A 33 5.09 2.04 5.21
CA VAL A 33 5.13 0.91 4.28
C VAL A 33 6.30 1.13 3.31
N PRO A 34 7.17 0.13 3.10
CA PRO A 34 8.32 0.26 2.22
C PRO A 34 7.86 0.47 0.78
N SER A 35 8.46 1.46 0.11
CA SER A 35 8.06 1.89 -1.24
C SER A 35 8.11 0.76 -2.28
N GLU A 36 8.94 -0.26 -2.06
CA GLU A 36 9.03 -1.44 -2.93
C GLU A 36 7.75 -2.28 -2.99
N VAL A 37 7.00 -2.37 -1.89
CA VAL A 37 5.76 -3.15 -1.81
C VAL A 37 4.51 -2.27 -1.91
N VAL A 38 4.66 -0.95 -1.72
CA VAL A 38 3.55 0.02 -1.81
C VAL A 38 2.77 -0.13 -3.11
N LYS A 39 3.45 -0.21 -4.26
CA LYS A 39 2.79 -0.32 -5.56
C LYS A 39 1.94 -1.58 -5.67
N GLU A 40 2.48 -2.72 -5.23
CA GLU A 40 1.78 -4.00 -5.29
C GLU A 40 0.62 -4.05 -4.28
N CYS A 41 0.84 -3.52 -3.07
CA CYS A 41 -0.18 -3.48 -2.02
C CYS A 41 -1.33 -2.51 -2.36
N LEU A 42 -1.05 -1.35 -2.97
CA LEU A 42 -2.07 -0.41 -3.44
C LEU A 42 -2.90 -1.03 -4.57
N ALA A 43 -2.24 -1.60 -5.59
CA ALA A 43 -2.93 -2.24 -6.72
C ALA A 43 -3.81 -3.42 -6.29
N ALA A 44 -3.42 -4.12 -5.22
CA ALA A 44 -4.20 -5.20 -4.62
C ALA A 44 -5.27 -4.72 -3.63
N GLY A 45 -5.37 -3.41 -3.36
CA GLY A 45 -6.31 -2.85 -2.37
C GLY A 45 -6.01 -3.24 -0.92
N LEU A 46 -4.77 -3.61 -0.60
CA LEU A 46 -4.34 -4.03 0.75
C LEU A 46 -3.95 -2.84 1.64
N ILE A 47 -3.51 -1.74 1.03
CA ILE A 47 -3.21 -0.47 1.71
C ILE A 47 -3.96 0.68 1.02
N ALA A 48 -4.16 1.77 1.76
CA ALA A 48 -4.76 3.00 1.27
C ALA A 48 -3.94 4.23 1.67
N ASP A 49 -4.00 5.27 0.84
CA ASP A 49 -3.39 6.56 1.16
C ASP A 49 -4.17 7.23 2.31
N PRO A 50 -3.50 7.69 3.39
CA PRO A 50 -4.18 8.24 4.56
C PRO A 50 -4.86 9.58 4.26
N ASP A 51 -4.40 10.27 3.22
CA ASP A 51 -4.98 11.52 2.75
C ASP A 51 -6.26 11.29 1.92
N GLY A 52 -6.69 10.03 1.72
CA GLY A 52 -7.88 9.69 0.95
C GLY A 52 -7.71 9.86 -0.56
N LYS A 53 -6.49 10.15 -1.03
CA LYS A 53 -6.14 10.08 -2.46
C LYS A 53 -6.01 8.63 -2.86
N VAL A 54 -7.14 7.99 -3.09
CA VAL A 54 -7.19 6.90 -4.05
C VAL A 54 -6.77 7.52 -5.38
N ASP A 55 -5.56 7.20 -5.83
CA ASP A 55 -5.23 7.29 -7.25
C ASP A 55 -6.14 6.24 -7.90
N GLU A 56 -7.42 6.59 -8.11
CA GLU A 56 -8.30 5.80 -8.93
C GLU A 56 -7.53 5.60 -10.23
N PRO A 57 -7.27 4.35 -10.67
CA PRO A 57 -6.79 4.18 -12.02
C PRO A 57 -7.85 4.85 -12.88
N GLU A 58 -7.48 5.93 -13.58
CA GLU A 58 -8.34 6.56 -14.58
C GLU A 58 -8.98 5.41 -15.36
N SER A 59 -10.27 5.19 -15.11
CA SER A 59 -11.00 4.18 -15.86
C SER A 59 -10.79 4.56 -17.32
N PRO A 60 -10.26 3.68 -18.18
CA PRO A 60 -10.29 3.97 -19.59
C PRO A 60 -11.77 4.00 -19.97
N ASP A 61 -12.32 5.21 -20.01
CA ASP A 61 -13.64 5.48 -20.55
C ASP A 61 -13.58 5.05 -22.01
N ALA A 62 -14.06 3.83 -22.26
CA ALA A 62 -14.20 3.24 -23.58
C ALA A 62 -15.67 3.33 -23.95
N GLY A 63 -16.01 4.28 -24.83
CA GLY A 63 -17.31 4.32 -25.50
C GLY A 63 -17.75 5.68 -26.01
#